data_AF-A0A1C5R4R0-F1
#
_entry.id   AF-A0A1C5R4R0-F1
#
_cell.length_a   1.000
_cell.length_b   1.000
_cell.length_c   1.000
_cell.angle_alpha   90.00
_cell.angle_beta   90.00
_cell.angle_gamma   90.00
#
_symmetry.space_group_name_H-M   'P 1'
#
loop_
_entity.id
_entity.type
_entity.pdbx_description
1 polymer ?
#
loop_
_entity_poly.entity_id
_entity_poly.type
_entity_poly.pdbx_seq_one_letter_code
_entity_poly.pdbx_strand_id
1 'polypeptide(L)'
;MKIENYALYLRKSRADMEAEKLGEGETLARHKKILTELAARKGLHVGKIYHEIVSGETIAARPQIQQMIQDCYNGLYRGIIIVEVTRLSRGNQGDAQAILDCLRYGNNNNGILVVTPTKTYDIAHNQDDEEYMEFELFMSRREYKMIRKRMERGRIQAVVEGNYMGSYRPYGYDILKSKTGRTLVPNPEEAPVVQNIFTWAIEENLTPGKIAKRLSSYGVPTYSGDPEWSVSTVKTILTNPTYTGKVRWNDRIRIKTMVDGKLVSSRPRSQHGDQYMLYDGKHPALVDDATFLAASKRFHSDKTKSGLKLINPLAGILVCAKCGKAMCYQSYPARPETAARYTHKSSQICKVKSAVASDVMDAVAYSLEKYISDFEVKIDNLPEVSEDTIRKQMDDLQKELIRQEKKLTRLFDAWEDGLIADNEFADRKAINNDRIASIKNQMDHLEESIPVKEDYEEKIMSFHDALGSLLDADLDADIKNAYLKGILDRIEFSRECNSEFILDVFLKED
;
A
#
# COMPACT_ATOMS: atom_id res chain seq x y z
N MET A 1 -29.43 35.40 12.31
CA MET A 1 -29.02 34.95 10.96
C MET A 1 -28.06 33.78 11.15
N LYS A 2 -28.39 32.57 10.69
CA LYS A 2 -27.42 31.46 10.67
C LYS A 2 -26.32 31.84 9.68
N ILE A 3 -25.06 31.81 10.11
CA ILE A 3 -23.92 32.03 9.21
C ILE A 3 -23.85 30.82 8.28
N GLU A 4 -23.97 31.07 6.98
CA GLU A 4 -23.83 30.01 5.96
C GLU A 4 -22.34 29.73 5.72
N ASN A 5 -21.93 28.49 5.99
CA ASN A 5 -20.54 28.05 5.82
C ASN A 5 -20.32 27.47 4.43
N TYR A 6 -19.11 27.67 3.90
CA TYR A 6 -18.65 27.14 2.62
C TYR A 6 -17.38 26.31 2.81
N ALA A 7 -17.27 25.21 2.09
CA ALA A 7 -16.06 24.39 2.03
C ALA A 7 -15.14 24.90 0.91
N LEU A 8 -13.83 24.98 1.15
CA LEU A 8 -12.86 25.33 0.11
C LEU A 8 -12.08 24.06 -0.26
N TYR A 9 -12.16 23.62 -1.52
CA TYR A 9 -11.51 22.39 -1.96
C TYR A 9 -10.32 22.69 -2.88
N LEU A 10 -9.12 22.39 -2.39
CA LEU A 10 -7.86 22.58 -3.11
C LEU A 10 -7.33 21.25 -3.61
N ARG A 11 -7.03 21.20 -4.91
CA ARG A 11 -6.45 20.04 -5.56
C ARG A 11 -5.48 20.47 -6.66
N LYS A 12 -4.34 19.76 -6.76
CA LYS A 12 -3.46 19.81 -7.93
C LYS A 12 -3.99 18.92 -9.05
N SER A 13 -4.03 19.47 -10.26
CA SER A 13 -4.20 18.67 -11.47
C SER A 13 -2.87 18.00 -11.86
N ARG A 14 -2.92 17.02 -12.80
CA ARG A 14 -1.68 16.44 -13.35
C ARG A 14 -0.87 17.46 -14.14
N ALA A 15 -1.55 18.35 -14.88
CA ALA A 15 -0.90 19.43 -15.61
C ALA A 15 -0.21 20.41 -14.63
N ASP A 16 -0.84 20.70 -13.49
CA ASP A 16 -0.30 21.56 -12.44
C ASP A 16 1.03 20.99 -11.90
N MET A 17 1.11 19.67 -11.73
CA MET A 17 2.34 19.00 -11.28
C MET A 17 3.44 18.96 -12.36
N GLU A 18 3.07 18.87 -13.64
CA GLU A 18 4.04 18.93 -14.74
C GLU A 18 4.60 20.34 -14.92
N ALA A 19 3.75 21.36 -14.82
CA ALA A 19 4.11 22.78 -14.82
C ALA A 19 5.02 23.15 -13.64
N GLU A 20 4.71 22.66 -12.43
CA GLU A 20 5.54 22.82 -11.25
C GLU A 20 6.95 22.23 -11.45
N LYS A 21 7.05 21.05 -12.08
CA LYS A 21 8.35 20.44 -12.41
C LYS A 21 9.15 21.23 -13.45
N LEU A 22 8.48 22.05 -14.26
CA LEU A 22 9.08 22.98 -15.21
C LEU A 22 9.43 24.34 -14.59
N GLY A 23 9.20 24.52 -13.28
CA GLY A 23 9.56 25.72 -12.54
C GLY A 23 8.43 26.74 -12.37
N GLU A 24 7.19 26.41 -12.76
CA GLU A 24 6.04 27.32 -12.63
C GLU A 24 5.46 27.39 -11.19
N GLY A 25 6.27 27.76 -10.18
CA GLY A 25 5.82 28.15 -8.82
C GLY A 25 4.93 27.14 -8.08
N GLU A 26 4.44 27.48 -6.88
CA GLU A 26 3.60 26.57 -6.07
C GLU A 26 2.10 26.72 -6.42
N THR A 27 1.55 25.79 -7.19
CA THR A 27 0.20 25.89 -7.78
C THR A 27 -0.91 25.90 -6.72
N LEU A 28 -0.76 25.15 -5.62
CA LEU A 28 -1.73 25.14 -4.52
C LEU A 28 -1.81 26.48 -3.81
N ALA A 29 -0.68 27.14 -3.58
CA ALA A 29 -0.66 28.46 -2.95
C ALA A 29 -1.40 29.48 -3.82
N ARG A 30 -1.20 29.43 -5.14
CA ARG A 30 -1.94 30.26 -6.11
C ARG A 30 -3.44 29.98 -6.06
N HIS A 31 -3.85 28.72 -6.11
CA HIS A 31 -5.27 28.35 -6.03
C HIS A 31 -5.90 28.78 -4.71
N LYS A 32 -5.20 28.59 -3.58
CA LYS A 32 -5.66 29.05 -2.26
C LYS A 32 -5.92 30.55 -2.28
N LYS A 33 -4.96 31.34 -2.76
CA LYS A 33 -5.11 32.80 -2.87
C LYS A 33 -6.34 33.20 -3.70
N ILE A 34 -6.50 32.62 -4.90
CA ILE A 34 -7.65 32.88 -5.78
C ILE A 34 -8.98 32.60 -5.07
N LEU A 35 -9.10 31.45 -4.41
CA LEU A 35 -10.36 31.04 -3.78
C LEU A 35 -10.66 31.80 -2.49
N THR A 36 -9.63 32.17 -1.71
CA THR A 36 -9.80 33.02 -0.52
C THR A 36 -10.21 34.44 -0.90
N GLU A 37 -9.60 35.03 -1.95
CA GLU A 37 -10.02 36.33 -2.48
C GLU A 37 -11.45 36.31 -3.04
N LEU A 38 -11.81 35.22 -3.73
CA LEU A 38 -13.17 35.02 -4.25
C LEU A 38 -14.19 34.94 -3.11
N ALA A 39 -13.88 34.17 -2.05
CA ALA A 39 -14.74 34.04 -0.88
C ALA A 39 -14.93 35.39 -0.18
N ALA A 40 -13.85 36.13 0.05
CA ALA A 40 -13.89 37.47 0.65
C ALA A 40 -14.73 38.45 -0.19
N ARG A 41 -14.52 38.48 -1.51
CA ARG A 41 -15.26 39.37 -2.43
C ARG A 41 -16.76 39.07 -2.45
N LYS A 42 -17.15 37.80 -2.34
CA LYS A 42 -18.56 37.36 -2.33
C LYS A 42 -19.17 37.31 -0.91
N GLY A 43 -18.42 37.65 0.13
CA GLY A 43 -18.89 37.59 1.51
C GLY A 43 -19.17 36.16 2.00
N LEU A 44 -18.49 35.15 1.45
CA LEU A 44 -18.70 33.75 1.79
C LEU A 44 -17.83 33.36 2.98
N HIS A 45 -18.44 32.83 4.04
CA HIS A 45 -17.71 32.36 5.21
C HIS A 45 -17.10 30.98 4.94
N VAL A 46 -15.77 30.87 5.00
CA VAL A 46 -15.06 29.60 4.75
C VAL A 46 -14.97 28.82 6.07
N GLY A 47 -15.64 27.67 6.14
CA GLY A 47 -15.62 26.81 7.33
C GLY A 47 -14.36 25.94 7.42
N LYS A 48 -14.06 25.19 6.35
CA LYS A 48 -12.90 24.29 6.29
C LYS A 48 -12.25 24.30 4.91
N ILE A 49 -10.93 24.14 4.90
CA ILE A 49 -10.13 24.00 3.67
C ILE A 49 -9.64 22.56 3.55
N TYR A 50 -10.08 21.87 2.51
CA TYR A 50 -9.68 20.50 2.17
C TYR A 50 -8.51 20.54 1.20
N HIS A 51 -7.40 19.89 1.57
CA HIS A 51 -6.17 19.88 0.80
C HIS A 51 -5.88 18.50 0.20
N GLU A 52 -6.28 18.28 -1.04
CA GLU A 52 -6.06 17.01 -1.72
C GLU A 52 -4.69 16.98 -2.43
N ILE A 53 -3.72 16.34 -1.78
CA ILE A 53 -2.34 16.18 -2.26
C ILE A 53 -2.24 14.94 -3.16
N VAL A 54 -3.17 13.99 -3.03
CA VAL A 54 -3.10 12.69 -3.72
C VAL A 54 -3.58 12.81 -5.17
N SER A 55 -2.79 12.28 -6.10
CA SER A 55 -3.14 12.21 -7.54
C SER A 55 -4.15 11.10 -7.90
N GLY A 56 -5.01 10.73 -6.94
CA GLY A 56 -5.97 9.64 -7.05
C GLY A 56 -6.91 9.81 -8.25
N GLU A 57 -7.04 8.76 -9.06
CA GLU A 57 -7.94 8.71 -10.23
C GLU A 57 -9.39 8.47 -9.81
N THR A 58 -9.62 7.82 -8.67
CA THR A 58 -10.94 7.50 -8.11
C THR A 58 -11.25 8.34 -6.87
N ILE A 59 -12.53 8.52 -6.52
CA ILE A 59 -12.95 9.12 -5.24
C ILE A 59 -12.42 8.28 -4.07
N ALA A 60 -12.43 6.95 -4.21
CA ALA A 60 -11.94 6.04 -3.19
C ALA A 60 -10.47 6.29 -2.79
N ALA A 61 -9.65 6.82 -3.69
CA ALA A 61 -8.24 7.14 -3.44
C ALA A 61 -8.03 8.60 -2.98
N ARG A 62 -9.11 9.32 -2.64
CA ARG A 62 -9.13 10.76 -2.34
C ARG A 62 -9.81 11.01 -0.99
N PRO A 63 -9.08 10.89 0.13
CA PRO A 63 -9.69 10.97 1.45
C PRO A 63 -10.31 12.34 1.75
N GLN A 64 -9.74 13.43 1.22
CA GLN A 64 -10.24 14.77 1.51
C GLN A 64 -11.55 15.06 0.77
N ILE A 65 -11.71 14.56 -0.46
CA ILE A 65 -13.00 14.67 -1.16
C ILE A 65 -14.09 13.80 -0.51
N GLN A 66 -13.72 12.62 0.01
CA GLN A 66 -14.65 11.74 0.72
C GLN A 66 -15.15 12.41 2.00
N GLN A 67 -14.24 12.97 2.80
CA GLN A 67 -14.60 13.71 4.00
C GLN A 67 -15.49 14.92 3.67
N MET A 68 -15.15 15.68 2.63
CA MET A 68 -15.97 16.82 2.20
C MET A 68 -17.38 16.39 1.78
N ILE A 69 -17.52 15.28 1.03
CA ILE A 69 -18.83 14.74 0.64
C ILE A 69 -19.65 14.38 1.89
N GLN A 70 -19.04 13.68 2.85
CA GLN A 70 -19.71 13.35 4.12
C GLN A 70 -20.15 14.61 4.87
N ASP A 71 -19.27 15.60 4.95
CA ASP A 71 -19.56 16.86 5.64
C ASP A 71 -20.68 17.66 4.93
N CYS A 72 -20.79 17.56 3.60
CA CYS A 72 -21.91 18.11 2.84
C CYS A 72 -23.23 17.40 3.17
N TYR A 73 -23.24 16.07 3.26
CA TYR A 73 -24.44 15.31 3.68
C TYR A 73 -24.85 15.61 5.12
N ASN A 74 -23.89 15.89 6.00
CA ASN A 74 -24.15 16.32 7.38
C ASN A 74 -24.71 17.76 7.48
N GLY A 75 -24.86 18.48 6.36
CA GLY A 75 -25.39 19.84 6.34
C GLY A 75 -24.46 20.91 6.90
N LEU A 76 -23.15 20.65 6.92
CA LEU A 76 -22.16 21.61 7.42
C LEU A 76 -21.93 22.78 6.48
N TYR A 77 -22.22 22.62 5.18
CA TYR A 77 -21.92 23.63 4.16
C TYR A 77 -23.10 23.91 3.24
N ARG A 78 -23.26 25.20 2.89
CA ARG A 78 -24.18 25.70 1.86
C ARG A 78 -23.60 25.52 0.45
N GLY A 79 -22.27 25.53 0.32
CA GLY A 79 -21.59 25.44 -0.96
C GLY A 79 -20.12 25.07 -0.85
N ILE A 80 -19.55 24.71 -1.99
CA ILE A 80 -18.14 24.35 -2.17
C ILE A 80 -17.50 25.37 -3.12
N ILE A 81 -16.34 25.89 -2.74
CA ILE A 81 -15.56 26.85 -3.51
C ILE A 81 -14.38 26.11 -4.17
N ILE A 82 -14.32 26.15 -5.50
CA ILE A 82 -13.29 25.49 -6.32
C ILE A 82 -12.85 26.40 -7.48
N VAL A 83 -11.65 26.13 -8.02
CA VAL A 83 -11.14 26.89 -9.18
C VAL A 83 -11.92 26.53 -10.45
N GLU A 84 -12.19 25.24 -10.66
CA GLU A 84 -12.88 24.70 -11.84
C GLU A 84 -13.66 23.45 -11.44
N VAL A 85 -14.79 23.18 -12.10
CA VAL A 85 -15.63 21.98 -11.87
C VAL A 85 -14.83 20.68 -12.01
N THR A 86 -13.83 20.67 -12.90
CA THR A 86 -12.92 19.54 -13.11
C THR A 86 -12.11 19.16 -11.87
N ARG A 87 -12.05 19.99 -10.82
CA ARG A 87 -11.38 19.65 -9.56
C ARG A 87 -12.14 18.62 -8.75
N LEU A 88 -13.47 18.55 -8.87
CA LEU A 88 -14.31 17.60 -8.16
C LEU A 88 -14.23 16.18 -8.76
N SER A 89 -14.31 16.06 -10.08
CA SER A 89 -14.19 14.77 -10.76
C SER A 89 -13.66 14.89 -12.19
N ARG A 90 -12.72 14.00 -12.54
CA ARG A 90 -12.24 13.75 -13.93
C ARG A 90 -12.14 12.26 -14.25
N GLY A 91 -12.57 11.40 -13.33
CA GLY A 91 -12.27 9.98 -13.29
C GLY A 91 -13.31 9.11 -13.98
N ASN A 92 -13.72 8.05 -13.29
CA ASN A 92 -14.75 7.12 -13.74
C ASN A 92 -16.14 7.78 -13.74
N GLN A 93 -17.07 7.27 -14.55
CA GLN A 93 -18.45 7.75 -14.60
C GLN A 93 -19.14 7.65 -13.23
N GLY A 94 -18.89 6.56 -12.47
CA GLY A 94 -19.44 6.39 -11.12
C GLY A 94 -19.00 7.47 -10.13
N ASP A 95 -17.75 7.96 -10.23
CA ASP A 95 -17.27 9.04 -9.38
C ASP A 95 -17.96 10.38 -9.70
N ALA A 96 -18.20 10.64 -10.98
CA ALA A 96 -18.92 11.85 -11.36
C ALA A 96 -20.35 11.82 -10.85
N GLN A 97 -21.01 10.66 -10.89
CA GLN A 97 -22.35 10.49 -10.33
C GLN A 97 -22.36 10.76 -8.83
N ALA A 98 -21.43 10.17 -8.07
CA ALA A 98 -21.36 10.40 -6.62
C ALA A 98 -21.18 11.88 -6.24
N ILE A 99 -20.45 12.66 -7.06
CA ILE A 99 -20.34 14.11 -6.87
C ILE A 99 -21.66 14.81 -7.21
N LEU A 100 -22.31 14.47 -8.32
CA LEU A 100 -23.59 15.06 -8.69
C LEU A 100 -24.66 14.76 -7.64
N ASP A 101 -24.71 13.54 -7.12
CA ASP A 101 -25.62 13.14 -6.04
C ASP A 101 -25.35 13.94 -4.76
N CYS A 102 -24.07 14.14 -4.39
CA CYS A 102 -23.71 14.98 -3.26
C CYS A 102 -24.15 16.43 -3.45
N LEU A 103 -23.94 16.98 -4.65
CA LEU A 103 -24.32 18.36 -4.96
C LEU A 103 -25.85 18.56 -5.00
N ARG A 104 -26.61 17.53 -5.37
CA ARG A 104 -28.08 17.57 -5.44
C ARG A 104 -28.74 17.31 -4.09
N TYR A 105 -28.29 16.28 -3.37
CA TYR A 105 -28.93 15.78 -2.16
C TYR A 105 -28.21 16.18 -0.86
N GLY A 106 -27.02 16.75 -0.96
CA GLY A 106 -26.30 17.29 0.19
C GLY A 106 -27.08 18.39 0.90
N ASN A 107 -26.66 18.69 2.14
CA ASN A 107 -27.31 19.66 3.00
C ASN A 107 -28.81 19.38 3.18
N ASN A 108 -29.14 18.15 3.61
CA ASN A 108 -30.50 17.69 3.87
C ASN A 108 -31.45 17.84 2.66
N ASN A 109 -30.98 17.50 1.45
CA ASN A 109 -31.69 17.67 0.18
C ASN A 109 -31.92 19.13 -0.28
N ASN A 110 -31.33 20.13 0.38
CA ASN A 110 -31.35 21.52 -0.09
C ASN A 110 -30.27 21.81 -1.14
N GLY A 111 -29.41 20.84 -1.47
CA GLY A 111 -28.36 20.98 -2.46
C GLY A 111 -27.18 21.84 -2.00
N ILE A 112 -26.07 21.69 -2.72
CA ILE A 112 -24.79 22.35 -2.45
C ILE A 112 -24.43 23.21 -3.66
N LEU A 113 -24.19 24.51 -3.42
CA LEU A 113 -23.72 25.41 -4.46
C LEU A 113 -22.28 25.07 -4.85
N VAL A 114 -21.94 25.14 -6.14
CA VAL A 114 -20.55 25.10 -6.59
C VAL A 114 -20.13 26.49 -7.01
N VAL A 115 -19.27 27.13 -6.21
CA VAL A 115 -18.79 28.49 -6.45
C VAL A 115 -17.44 28.41 -7.15
N THR A 116 -17.38 28.92 -8.38
CA THR A 116 -16.14 29.09 -9.14
C THR A 116 -15.86 30.57 -9.41
N PRO A 117 -14.65 30.97 -9.83
CA PRO A 117 -14.35 32.36 -10.19
C PRO A 117 -15.25 32.90 -11.31
N THR A 118 -15.72 32.04 -12.22
CA THR A 118 -16.51 32.42 -13.39
C THR A 118 -18.01 32.35 -13.14
N LYS A 119 -18.50 31.31 -12.45
CA LYS A 119 -19.94 31.06 -12.23
C LYS A 119 -20.19 30.34 -10.91
N THR A 120 -21.33 30.63 -10.28
CA THR A 120 -21.89 29.78 -9.22
C THR A 120 -22.95 28.87 -9.82
N TYR A 121 -22.86 27.56 -9.57
CA TYR A 121 -23.82 26.56 -10.04
C TYR A 121 -24.73 26.12 -8.90
N ASP A 122 -26.04 26.08 -9.15
CA ASP A 122 -27.04 25.49 -8.26
C ASP A 122 -27.76 24.34 -8.97
N ILE A 123 -27.15 23.15 -8.98
CA ILE A 123 -27.70 22.00 -9.72
C ILE A 123 -28.99 21.45 -9.11
N ALA A 124 -29.27 21.74 -7.85
CA ALA A 124 -30.45 21.21 -7.17
C ALA A 124 -31.72 21.92 -7.61
N HIS A 125 -31.61 23.22 -7.92
CA HIS A 125 -32.75 24.08 -8.25
C HIS A 125 -32.73 24.64 -9.67
N ASN A 126 -31.62 24.51 -10.40
CA ASN A 126 -31.47 25.03 -11.76
C ASN A 126 -31.00 23.93 -12.73
N GLN A 127 -31.89 23.55 -13.66
CA GLN A 127 -31.62 22.52 -14.65
C GLN A 127 -30.51 22.93 -15.64
N ASP A 128 -30.43 24.20 -16.02
CA ASP A 128 -29.36 24.68 -16.93
C ASP A 128 -27.98 24.56 -16.27
N ASP A 129 -27.91 24.74 -14.95
CA ASP A 129 -26.66 24.58 -14.19
C ASP A 129 -26.24 23.11 -14.09
N GLU A 130 -27.20 22.21 -13.91
CA GLU A 130 -26.96 20.77 -13.94
C GLU A 130 -26.45 20.33 -15.31
N GLU A 131 -27.19 20.63 -16.38
CA GLU A 131 -26.81 20.25 -17.76
C GLU A 131 -25.43 20.79 -18.13
N TYR A 132 -25.14 22.04 -17.75
CA TYR A 132 -23.83 22.64 -17.98
C TYR A 132 -22.72 21.90 -17.22
N MET A 133 -22.92 21.59 -15.94
CA MET A 133 -21.94 20.83 -15.15
C MET A 133 -21.71 19.42 -15.70
N GLU A 134 -22.76 18.71 -16.09
CA GLU A 134 -22.66 17.40 -16.70
C GLU A 134 -21.87 17.44 -18.01
N PHE A 135 -22.13 18.44 -18.85
CA PHE A 135 -21.43 18.66 -20.10
C PHE A 135 -19.94 18.97 -19.89
N GLU A 136 -19.59 19.86 -18.97
CA GLU A 136 -18.20 20.18 -18.60
C GLU A 136 -17.45 18.93 -18.11
N LEU A 137 -18.06 18.16 -17.20
CA LEU A 137 -17.49 16.91 -16.70
C LEU A 137 -17.34 15.88 -17.83
N PHE A 138 -18.30 15.79 -18.74
CA PHE A 138 -18.22 14.92 -19.92
C PHE A 138 -17.08 15.31 -20.85
N MET A 139 -16.95 16.60 -21.19
CA MET A 139 -15.91 17.10 -22.08
C MET A 139 -14.51 16.87 -21.51
N SER A 140 -14.34 17.12 -20.21
CA SER A 140 -13.07 16.84 -19.51
C SER A 140 -12.69 15.34 -19.55
N ARG A 141 -13.67 14.44 -19.34
CA ARG A 141 -13.45 12.98 -19.48
C ARG A 141 -13.10 12.59 -20.91
N ARG A 142 -13.78 13.18 -21.90
CA ARG A 142 -13.53 12.90 -23.33
C ARG A 142 -12.12 13.35 -23.72
N GLU A 143 -11.71 14.54 -23.34
CA GLU A 143 -10.35 15.05 -23.55
C GLU A 143 -9.32 14.12 -22.92
N TYR A 144 -9.53 13.71 -21.66
CA TYR A 144 -8.64 12.76 -20.99
C TYR A 144 -8.52 11.43 -21.73
N LYS A 145 -9.65 10.86 -22.20
CA LYS A 145 -9.66 9.64 -23.02
C LYS A 145 -8.88 9.83 -24.32
N MET A 146 -9.01 10.99 -24.97
CA MET A 146 -8.26 11.31 -26.20
C MET A 146 -6.75 11.43 -25.94
N ILE A 147 -6.34 12.14 -24.88
CA ILE A 147 -4.92 12.23 -24.48
C ILE A 147 -4.37 10.84 -24.18
N ARG A 148 -5.09 10.03 -23.40
CA ARG A 148 -4.68 8.66 -23.09
C ARG A 148 -4.52 7.81 -24.34
N LYS A 149 -5.48 7.88 -25.27
CA LYS A 149 -5.41 7.17 -26.56
C LYS A 149 -4.22 7.63 -27.40
N ARG A 150 -3.93 8.93 -27.44
CA ARG A 150 -2.74 9.48 -28.12
C ARG A 150 -1.44 9.00 -27.49
N MET A 151 -1.34 9.03 -26.16
CA MET A 151 -0.18 8.54 -25.41
C MET A 151 0.04 7.04 -25.63
N GLU A 152 -1.03 6.24 -25.60
CA GLU A 152 -0.98 4.81 -25.88
C GLU A 152 -0.53 4.54 -27.32
N ARG A 153 -1.09 5.26 -28.30
CA ARG A 153 -0.64 5.19 -29.70
C ARG A 153 0.84 5.58 -29.84
N GLY A 154 1.28 6.63 -29.16
CA GLY A 154 2.69 7.05 -29.17
C GLY A 154 3.62 6.00 -28.57
N ARG A 155 3.20 5.31 -27.49
CA ARG A 155 3.96 4.19 -26.92
C ARG A 155 4.03 3.00 -27.88
N ILE A 156 2.91 2.63 -28.49
CA ILE A 156 2.85 1.55 -29.49
C ILE A 156 3.78 1.88 -30.66
N GLN A 157 3.69 3.11 -31.19
CA GLN A 157 4.55 3.58 -32.29
C GLN A 157 6.03 3.54 -31.90
N ALA A 158 6.39 3.98 -30.69
CA ALA A 158 7.76 3.92 -30.22
C ALA A 158 8.30 2.48 -30.14
N VAL A 159 7.48 1.50 -29.77
CA VAL A 159 7.84 0.07 -29.79
C VAL A 159 8.03 -0.44 -31.22
N VAL A 160 7.13 -0.07 -32.14
CA VAL A 160 7.23 -0.44 -33.57
C VAL A 160 8.52 0.12 -34.19
N GLU A 161 8.94 1.32 -33.78
CA GLU A 161 10.20 1.94 -34.18
C GLU A 161 11.44 1.32 -33.50
N GLY A 162 11.28 0.31 -32.64
CA GLY A 162 12.38 -0.38 -31.98
C GLY A 162 12.90 0.29 -30.71
N ASN A 163 12.16 1.24 -30.11
CA ASN A 163 12.56 1.85 -28.84
C ASN A 163 12.26 0.92 -27.64
N TYR A 164 13.19 0.91 -26.67
CA TYR A 164 13.04 0.14 -25.44
C TYR A 164 12.15 0.85 -24.41
N MET A 165 11.01 0.23 -24.09
CA MET A 165 9.98 0.83 -23.21
C MET A 165 9.98 0.30 -21.78
N GLY A 166 10.84 -0.68 -21.44
CA GLY A 166 10.94 -1.23 -20.09
C GLY A 166 11.42 -0.20 -19.07
N SER A 167 10.90 -0.25 -17.84
CA SER A 167 11.37 0.62 -16.76
C SER A 167 12.81 0.29 -16.35
N TYR A 168 13.10 -1.01 -16.19
CA TYR A 168 14.41 -1.52 -15.81
C TYR A 168 15.19 -2.00 -17.04
N ARG A 169 16.52 -1.92 -17.01
CA ARG A 169 17.37 -2.47 -18.07
C ARG A 169 17.42 -4.01 -17.94
N PRO A 170 17.46 -4.78 -19.05
CA PRO A 170 17.80 -6.19 -18.97
C PRO A 170 19.26 -6.36 -18.55
N TYR A 171 19.58 -7.33 -17.70
CA TYR A 171 20.97 -7.67 -17.35
C TYR A 171 21.79 -7.93 -18.63
N GLY A 172 23.00 -7.40 -18.74
CA GLY A 172 23.80 -7.41 -19.97
C GLY A 172 23.66 -6.14 -20.84
N TYR A 173 22.72 -5.26 -20.53
CA TYR A 173 22.53 -3.99 -21.25
C TYR A 173 22.36 -2.81 -20.29
N ASP A 174 22.73 -1.62 -20.75
CA ASP A 174 22.40 -0.32 -20.16
C ASP A 174 21.36 0.43 -21.00
N ILE A 175 20.52 1.24 -20.32
CA ILE A 175 19.53 2.09 -21.00
C ILE A 175 20.22 3.37 -21.47
N LEU A 176 20.26 3.58 -22.78
CA LEU A 176 20.68 4.83 -23.39
C LEU A 176 19.45 5.67 -23.75
N LYS A 177 19.39 6.90 -23.23
CA LYS A 177 18.37 7.88 -23.61
C LYS A 177 18.90 8.73 -24.77
N SER A 178 18.18 8.73 -25.89
CA SER A 178 18.45 9.54 -27.07
C SER A 178 17.34 10.57 -27.31
N LYS A 179 17.57 11.52 -28.21
CA LYS A 179 16.53 12.47 -28.65
C LYS A 179 15.33 11.76 -29.29
N THR A 180 15.54 10.60 -29.90
CA THR A 180 14.52 9.81 -30.62
C THR A 180 13.83 8.75 -29.78
N GLY A 181 14.15 8.66 -28.48
CA GLY A 181 13.62 7.64 -27.57
C GLY A 181 14.70 6.92 -26.78
N ARG A 182 14.35 5.77 -26.20
CA ARG A 182 15.24 4.94 -25.37
C ARG A 182 15.70 3.73 -26.18
N THR A 183 16.98 3.39 -26.07
CA THR A 183 17.56 2.16 -26.63
C THR A 183 18.40 1.45 -25.57
N LEU A 184 18.92 0.28 -25.91
CA LEU A 184 19.85 -0.49 -25.09
C LEU A 184 21.25 -0.47 -25.69
N VAL A 185 22.27 -0.50 -24.84
CA VAL A 185 23.67 -0.67 -25.25
C VAL A 185 24.30 -1.78 -24.42
N PRO A 186 25.13 -2.67 -24.99
CA PRO A 186 25.77 -3.74 -24.24
C PRO A 186 26.58 -3.19 -23.07
N ASN A 187 26.35 -3.75 -21.89
CA ASN A 187 27.19 -3.44 -20.74
C ASN A 187 28.48 -4.28 -20.85
N PRO A 188 29.68 -3.68 -20.74
CA PRO A 188 30.94 -4.37 -21.01
C PRO A 188 31.22 -5.53 -20.05
N GLU A 189 30.73 -5.47 -18.81
CA GLU A 189 30.96 -6.51 -17.80
C GLU A 189 29.88 -7.60 -17.85
N GLU A 190 28.62 -7.21 -18.04
CA GLU A 190 27.49 -8.14 -17.97
C GLU A 190 27.16 -8.82 -19.31
N ALA A 191 27.44 -8.18 -20.46
CA ALA A 191 27.13 -8.75 -21.77
C ALA A 191 27.84 -10.08 -22.03
N PRO A 192 29.15 -10.24 -21.72
CA PRO A 192 29.83 -11.53 -21.85
C PRO A 192 29.23 -12.61 -20.95
N VAL A 193 28.73 -12.25 -19.76
CA VAL A 193 28.05 -13.18 -18.85
C VAL A 193 26.77 -13.72 -19.50
N VAL A 194 25.98 -12.86 -20.15
CA VAL A 194 24.78 -13.30 -20.87
C VAL A 194 25.15 -14.26 -22.00
N GLN A 195 26.16 -13.95 -22.79
CA GLN A 195 26.63 -14.83 -23.88
C GLN A 195 27.04 -16.21 -23.34
N ASN A 196 27.84 -16.23 -22.27
CA ASN A 196 28.22 -17.46 -21.58
C ASN A 196 27.02 -18.27 -21.07
N ILE A 197 25.97 -17.62 -20.56
CA ILE A 197 24.74 -18.29 -20.13
C ILE A 197 24.10 -19.07 -21.30
N PHE A 198 24.02 -18.48 -22.49
CA PHE A 198 23.49 -19.15 -23.69
C PHE A 198 24.42 -20.26 -24.17
N THR A 199 25.72 -20.02 -24.22
CA THR A 199 26.74 -21.03 -24.58
C THR A 199 26.68 -22.25 -23.66
N TRP A 200 26.72 -22.06 -22.34
CA TRP A 200 26.63 -23.16 -21.37
C TRP A 200 25.30 -23.90 -21.42
N ALA A 201 24.21 -23.18 -21.72
CA ALA A 201 22.93 -23.82 -21.94
C ALA A 201 23.00 -24.77 -23.14
N ILE A 202 23.50 -24.32 -24.29
CA ILE A 202 23.41 -25.04 -25.56
C ILE A 202 24.52 -26.07 -25.73
N GLU A 203 25.79 -25.65 -25.61
CA GLU A 203 26.96 -26.50 -25.88
C GLU A 203 27.18 -27.52 -24.76
N GLU A 204 27.09 -27.08 -23.50
CA GLU A 204 27.30 -27.94 -22.33
C GLU A 204 26.01 -28.59 -21.81
N ASN A 205 24.86 -28.32 -22.43
CA ASN A 205 23.56 -28.84 -22.01
C ASN A 205 23.18 -28.55 -20.54
N LEU A 206 23.68 -27.47 -19.94
CA LEU A 206 23.39 -27.16 -18.54
C LEU A 206 21.94 -26.72 -18.33
N THR A 207 21.37 -27.13 -17.19
CA THR A 207 20.06 -26.63 -16.75
C THR A 207 20.20 -25.25 -16.11
N PRO A 208 19.14 -24.42 -16.07
CA PRO A 208 19.19 -23.09 -15.46
C PRO A 208 19.67 -23.12 -14.00
N GLY A 209 19.38 -24.19 -13.25
CA GLY A 209 19.89 -24.37 -11.89
C GLY A 209 21.40 -24.62 -11.83
N LYS A 210 21.96 -25.41 -12.75
CA LYS A 210 23.42 -25.61 -12.84
C LYS A 210 24.13 -24.33 -13.27
N ILE A 211 23.55 -23.59 -14.21
CA ILE A 211 24.07 -22.28 -14.65
C ILE A 211 24.06 -21.27 -13.50
N ALA A 212 22.94 -21.16 -12.78
CA ALA A 212 22.83 -20.27 -11.61
C ALA A 212 23.88 -20.60 -10.54
N LYS A 213 24.08 -21.88 -10.24
CA LYS A 213 25.12 -22.34 -9.31
C LYS A 213 26.53 -21.98 -9.78
N ARG A 214 26.81 -22.16 -11.09
CA ARG A 214 28.10 -21.80 -11.69
C ARG A 214 28.37 -20.31 -11.57
N LEU A 215 27.42 -19.46 -11.97
CA LEU A 215 27.53 -18.00 -11.85
C LEU A 215 27.81 -17.57 -10.41
N SER A 216 27.05 -18.12 -9.46
CA SER A 216 27.24 -17.82 -8.03
C SER A 216 28.61 -18.28 -7.53
N SER A 217 29.09 -19.46 -7.97
CA SER A 217 30.43 -19.95 -7.59
C SER A 217 31.58 -19.12 -8.15
N TYR A 218 31.36 -18.44 -9.28
CA TYR A 218 32.33 -17.51 -9.86
C TYR A 218 32.26 -16.12 -9.26
N GLY A 219 31.36 -15.87 -8.29
CA GLY A 219 31.18 -14.56 -7.68
C GLY A 219 30.60 -13.51 -8.64
N VAL A 220 29.93 -13.93 -9.71
CA VAL A 220 29.33 -13.00 -10.68
C VAL A 220 28.12 -12.32 -10.00
N PRO A 221 28.10 -10.98 -9.87
CA PRO A 221 27.00 -10.30 -9.21
C PRO A 221 25.71 -10.38 -10.05
N THR A 222 24.58 -10.52 -9.38
CA THR A 222 23.26 -10.39 -10.02
C THR A 222 22.94 -8.91 -10.32
N TYR A 223 21.83 -8.65 -11.02
CA TYR A 223 21.33 -7.30 -11.30
C TYR A 223 21.22 -6.39 -10.05
N SER A 224 20.83 -6.96 -8.90
CA SER A 224 20.67 -6.28 -7.61
C SER A 224 21.95 -6.30 -6.76
N GLY A 225 23.02 -6.94 -7.23
CA GLY A 225 24.24 -7.16 -6.45
C GLY A 225 24.16 -8.36 -5.50
N ASP A 226 23.08 -9.15 -5.53
CA ASP A 226 22.99 -10.36 -4.72
C ASP A 226 24.08 -11.38 -5.11
N PRO A 227 24.69 -12.08 -4.15
CA PRO A 227 25.76 -13.04 -4.41
C PRO A 227 25.25 -14.36 -5.00
N GLU A 228 23.93 -14.58 -5.02
CA GLU A 228 23.34 -15.84 -5.46
C GLU A 228 22.34 -15.65 -6.61
N TRP A 229 22.62 -16.31 -7.73
CA TRP A 229 21.73 -16.34 -8.88
C TRP A 229 20.53 -17.25 -8.65
N SER A 230 19.34 -16.74 -8.95
CA SER A 230 18.13 -17.56 -8.94
C SER A 230 17.94 -18.32 -10.26
N VAL A 231 17.39 -19.53 -10.18
CA VAL A 231 17.01 -20.34 -11.35
C VAL A 231 16.03 -19.57 -12.26
N SER A 232 15.13 -18.80 -11.64
CA SER A 232 14.11 -18.02 -12.35
C SER A 232 14.70 -16.87 -13.17
N THR A 233 15.77 -16.25 -12.66
CA THR A 233 16.51 -15.17 -13.34
C THR A 233 17.19 -15.73 -14.59
N VAL A 234 17.95 -16.82 -14.45
CA VAL A 234 18.62 -17.46 -15.59
C VAL A 234 17.61 -17.91 -16.64
N LYS A 235 16.50 -18.52 -16.22
CA LYS A 235 15.42 -18.91 -17.13
C LYS A 235 14.80 -17.72 -17.86
N THR A 236 14.64 -16.59 -17.17
CA THR A 236 14.14 -15.35 -17.78
C THR A 236 15.11 -14.82 -18.83
N ILE A 237 16.43 -14.90 -18.57
CA ILE A 237 17.46 -14.52 -19.55
C ILE A 237 17.36 -15.40 -20.81
N LEU A 238 17.35 -16.72 -20.64
CA LEU A 238 17.31 -17.70 -21.73
C LEU A 238 16.01 -17.66 -22.57
N THR A 239 14.97 -16.97 -22.09
CA THR A 239 13.66 -16.87 -22.77
C THR A 239 13.27 -15.43 -23.13
N ASN A 240 14.16 -14.45 -22.91
CA ASN A 240 13.91 -13.06 -23.23
C ASN A 240 14.42 -12.72 -24.65
N PRO A 241 13.53 -12.45 -25.62
CA PRO A 241 13.94 -12.13 -26.99
C PRO A 241 14.68 -10.79 -27.11
N THR A 242 14.76 -10.00 -26.03
CA THR A 242 15.56 -8.77 -26.02
C THR A 242 17.05 -9.03 -26.30
N TYR A 243 17.54 -10.22 -25.97
CA TYR A 243 18.92 -10.61 -26.23
C TYR A 243 19.24 -10.86 -27.70
N THR A 244 18.23 -11.05 -28.56
CA THR A 244 18.40 -11.16 -30.02
C THR A 244 18.21 -9.83 -30.76
N GLY A 245 18.27 -8.71 -30.05
CA GLY A 245 18.10 -7.39 -30.67
C GLY A 245 16.64 -6.97 -30.85
N LYS A 246 15.67 -7.69 -30.28
CA LYS A 246 14.23 -7.39 -30.41
C LYS A 246 13.68 -6.60 -29.22
N VAL A 247 12.58 -5.87 -29.40
CA VAL A 247 11.85 -5.21 -28.31
C VAL A 247 10.51 -5.90 -28.08
N ARG A 248 10.26 -6.29 -26.82
CA ARG A 248 9.01 -6.93 -26.40
C ARG A 248 8.15 -5.96 -25.59
N TRP A 249 6.86 -5.85 -25.92
CA TRP A 249 5.90 -5.02 -25.19
C TRP A 249 4.56 -5.74 -24.99
N ASN A 250 3.86 -5.44 -23.88
CA ASN A 250 2.58 -6.05 -23.51
C ASN A 250 2.62 -7.59 -23.33
N ASP A 251 3.74 -8.15 -22.85
CA ASP A 251 3.84 -9.59 -22.50
C ASP A 251 2.99 -10.02 -21.30
N ARG A 252 2.46 -9.05 -20.54
CA ARG A 252 1.56 -9.22 -19.40
C ARG A 252 0.43 -8.20 -19.44
N ILE A 253 -0.54 -8.43 -20.32
CA ILE A 253 -1.72 -7.56 -20.43
C ILE A 253 -2.51 -7.60 -19.12
N ARG A 254 -3.04 -6.44 -18.69
CA ARG A 254 -3.99 -6.38 -17.59
C ARG A 254 -5.34 -6.94 -18.04
N ILE A 255 -5.76 -8.05 -17.43
CA ILE A 255 -7.06 -8.67 -17.64
C ILE A 255 -7.89 -8.41 -16.38
N LYS A 256 -9.13 -7.95 -16.55
CA LYS A 256 -10.10 -7.83 -15.47
C LYS A 256 -11.10 -8.97 -15.59
N THR A 257 -11.29 -9.72 -14.51
CA THR A 257 -12.19 -10.87 -14.45
C THR A 257 -13.06 -10.76 -13.20
N MET A 258 -14.29 -11.26 -13.26
CA MET A 258 -15.13 -11.39 -12.07
C MET A 258 -14.71 -12.64 -11.30
N VAL A 259 -14.39 -12.46 -10.01
CA VAL A 259 -14.09 -13.52 -9.05
C VAL A 259 -14.90 -13.22 -7.80
N ASP A 260 -15.78 -14.14 -7.39
CA ASP A 260 -16.64 -14.01 -6.21
C ASP A 260 -17.43 -12.69 -6.15
N GLY A 261 -18.02 -12.31 -7.28
CA GLY A 261 -18.80 -11.07 -7.40
C GLY A 261 -17.98 -9.78 -7.39
N LYS A 262 -16.64 -9.86 -7.29
CA LYS A 262 -15.73 -8.71 -7.31
C LYS A 262 -14.91 -8.69 -8.61
N LEU A 263 -14.73 -7.49 -9.16
CA LEU A 263 -13.91 -7.29 -10.37
C LEU A 263 -12.42 -7.27 -9.99
N VAL A 264 -11.73 -8.38 -10.21
CA VAL A 264 -10.30 -8.54 -9.90
C VAL A 264 -9.45 -8.27 -11.14
N SER A 265 -8.34 -7.56 -10.97
CA SER A 265 -7.37 -7.26 -12.02
C SER A 265 -6.15 -8.17 -11.90
N SER A 266 -5.88 -8.97 -12.92
CA SER A 266 -4.66 -9.81 -13.02
C SER A 266 -3.80 -9.39 -14.22
N ARG A 267 -2.54 -9.84 -14.24
CA ARG A 267 -1.59 -9.61 -15.35
C ARG A 267 -0.90 -10.92 -15.73
N PRO A 268 -1.65 -11.90 -16.27
CA PRO A 268 -1.06 -13.17 -16.69
C PRO A 268 -0.06 -12.94 -17.82
N ARG A 269 0.92 -13.85 -17.94
CA ARG A 269 1.83 -13.83 -19.08
C ARG A 269 1.06 -14.26 -20.33
N SER A 270 1.13 -13.45 -21.37
CA SER A 270 0.48 -13.68 -22.66
C SER A 270 0.93 -15.02 -23.27
N GLN A 271 -0.02 -15.78 -23.82
CA GLN A 271 0.31 -16.99 -24.59
C GLN A 271 0.90 -16.54 -25.94
N HIS A 272 2.07 -17.07 -26.32
CA HIS A 272 2.89 -16.53 -27.40
C HIS A 272 2.18 -16.68 -28.75
N GLY A 273 2.02 -15.57 -29.49
CA GLY A 273 1.40 -15.55 -30.82
C GLY A 273 0.77 -14.21 -31.16
N ASP A 274 -0.31 -13.85 -30.45
CA ASP A 274 -1.18 -12.73 -30.87
C ASP A 274 -1.32 -11.60 -29.83
N GLN A 275 -0.81 -11.80 -28.62
CA GLN A 275 -1.15 -10.95 -27.48
C GLN A 275 -0.04 -9.97 -27.08
N TYR A 276 1.19 -10.12 -27.56
CA TYR A 276 2.26 -9.18 -27.22
C TYR A 276 3.03 -8.75 -28.47
N MET A 277 3.54 -7.53 -28.43
CA MET A 277 4.27 -6.92 -29.53
C MET A 277 5.73 -7.35 -29.48
N LEU A 278 6.25 -7.79 -30.63
CA LEU A 278 7.67 -8.12 -30.82
C LEU A 278 8.15 -7.48 -32.13
N TYR A 279 9.07 -6.54 -32.03
CA TYR A 279 9.63 -5.81 -33.18
C TYR A 279 11.16 -5.79 -33.08
N ASP A 280 11.83 -5.50 -34.19
CA ASP A 280 13.28 -5.31 -34.17
C ASP A 280 13.64 -4.03 -33.39
N GLY A 281 14.58 -4.16 -32.48
CA GLY A 281 15.09 -3.08 -31.64
C GLY A 281 16.22 -2.32 -32.32
N LYS A 282 16.51 -1.13 -31.80
CA LYS A 282 17.67 -0.32 -32.24
C LYS A 282 18.98 -0.75 -31.60
N HIS A 283 18.97 -1.73 -30.70
CA HIS A 283 20.13 -2.18 -29.95
C HIS A 283 20.79 -3.41 -30.60
N PRO A 284 22.12 -3.56 -30.47
CA PRO A 284 22.80 -4.73 -30.98
C PRO A 284 22.37 -5.98 -30.21
N ALA A 285 22.21 -7.10 -30.91
CA ALA A 285 21.96 -8.40 -30.30
C ALA A 285 23.21 -8.90 -29.54
N LEU A 286 23.01 -9.52 -28.38
CA LEU A 286 24.09 -10.24 -27.68
C LEU A 286 24.24 -11.67 -28.18
N VAL A 287 23.14 -12.26 -28.67
CA VAL A 287 23.09 -13.63 -29.21
C VAL A 287 22.28 -13.65 -30.50
N ASP A 288 22.64 -14.52 -31.44
CA ASP A 288 21.89 -14.70 -32.68
C ASP A 288 20.56 -15.44 -32.45
N ASP A 289 19.65 -15.32 -33.42
CA ASP A 289 18.32 -15.92 -33.32
C ASP A 289 18.36 -17.46 -33.24
N ALA A 290 19.33 -18.13 -33.87
CA ALA A 290 19.41 -19.60 -33.86
C ALA A 290 19.81 -20.11 -32.47
N THR A 291 20.83 -19.49 -31.86
CA THR A 291 21.24 -19.73 -30.47
C THR A 291 20.06 -19.50 -29.51
N PHE A 292 19.36 -18.38 -29.64
CA PHE A 292 18.21 -18.08 -28.77
C PHE A 292 17.07 -19.11 -28.92
N LEU A 293 16.70 -19.47 -30.15
CA LEU A 293 15.64 -20.45 -30.40
C LEU A 293 15.99 -21.83 -29.83
N ALA A 294 17.26 -22.26 -29.96
CA ALA A 294 17.74 -23.53 -29.40
C ALA A 294 17.65 -23.56 -27.86
N ALA A 295 18.05 -22.48 -27.19
CA ALA A 295 17.94 -22.35 -25.74
C ALA A 295 16.48 -22.24 -25.29
N SER A 296 15.70 -21.35 -25.91
CA SER A 296 14.31 -21.08 -25.54
C SER A 296 13.47 -22.36 -25.65
N LYS A 297 13.59 -23.13 -26.74
CA LYS A 297 12.85 -24.40 -26.92
C LYS A 297 13.01 -25.39 -25.77
N ARG A 298 14.16 -25.40 -25.09
CA ARG A 298 14.44 -26.31 -23.97
C ARG A 298 13.86 -25.84 -22.64
N PHE A 299 13.73 -24.54 -22.44
CA PHE A 299 13.36 -23.96 -21.15
C PHE A 299 12.03 -23.20 -21.18
N HIS A 300 11.43 -23.06 -22.36
CA HIS A 300 10.09 -22.53 -22.52
C HIS A 300 9.12 -23.44 -21.78
N SER A 301 8.42 -22.87 -20.80
CA SER A 301 7.33 -23.56 -20.12
C SER A 301 6.15 -22.62 -20.02
N ASP A 302 5.12 -22.89 -20.82
CA ASP A 302 3.90 -22.07 -20.86
C ASP A 302 2.94 -22.35 -19.70
N LYS A 303 3.23 -23.35 -18.86
CA LYS A 303 2.32 -23.74 -17.78
C LYS A 303 2.61 -22.96 -16.50
N THR A 304 2.13 -21.72 -16.43
CA THR A 304 1.84 -21.13 -15.12
C THR A 304 0.61 -21.87 -14.59
N LYS A 305 0.78 -22.71 -13.56
CA LYS A 305 -0.36 -23.37 -12.92
C LYS A 305 -1.18 -22.28 -12.21
N SER A 306 -2.37 -21.97 -12.71
CA SER A 306 -3.34 -21.09 -12.06
C SER A 306 -4.23 -21.88 -11.10
N GLY A 307 -4.71 -21.23 -10.04
CA GLY A 307 -5.65 -21.87 -9.10
C GLY A 307 -5.02 -22.92 -8.18
N LEU A 308 -3.71 -22.85 -7.93
CA LEU A 308 -3.09 -23.70 -6.92
C LEU A 308 -3.50 -23.22 -5.53
N LYS A 309 -4.11 -24.13 -4.75
CA LYS A 309 -4.36 -23.92 -3.33
C LYS A 309 -3.03 -23.90 -2.57
N LEU A 310 -2.95 -23.10 -1.50
CA LEU A 310 -1.81 -23.14 -0.62
C LEU A 310 -1.76 -24.51 0.07
N ILE A 311 -0.59 -25.17 0.02
CA ILE A 311 -0.37 -26.48 0.67
C ILE A 311 0.53 -26.32 1.90
N ASN A 312 1.26 -25.21 2.01
CA ASN A 312 2.24 -24.95 3.06
C ASN A 312 1.65 -23.97 4.10
N PRO A 313 1.30 -24.42 5.32
CA PRO A 313 0.80 -23.55 6.39
C PRO A 313 1.81 -22.47 6.82
N LEU A 314 3.10 -22.73 6.67
CA LEU A 314 4.19 -21.81 7.05
C LEU A 314 4.72 -20.98 5.87
N ALA A 315 3.94 -20.87 4.78
CA ALA A 315 4.37 -20.14 3.60
C ALA A 315 4.56 -18.65 3.86
N GLY A 316 5.79 -18.18 3.60
CA GLY A 316 6.16 -16.77 3.75
C GLY A 316 6.54 -16.35 5.16
N ILE A 317 6.46 -17.26 6.15
CA ILE A 317 6.90 -16.99 7.53
C ILE A 317 8.12 -17.85 7.91
N LEU A 318 8.23 -19.09 7.43
CA LEU A 318 9.39 -19.95 7.72
C LEU A 318 10.57 -19.61 6.80
N VAL A 319 11.65 -19.08 7.36
CA VAL A 319 12.87 -18.64 6.67
C VAL A 319 14.10 -19.33 7.24
N CYS A 320 15.19 -19.39 6.48
CA CYS A 320 16.46 -19.95 6.93
C CYS A 320 17.26 -18.91 7.72
N ALA A 321 17.61 -19.20 8.98
CA ALA A 321 18.39 -18.30 9.84
C ALA A 321 19.76 -17.91 9.23
N LYS A 322 20.37 -18.80 8.43
CA LYS A 322 21.70 -18.57 7.83
C LYS A 322 21.71 -17.64 6.62
N CYS A 323 20.59 -17.48 5.90
CA CYS A 323 20.58 -16.72 4.64
C CYS A 323 19.29 -15.93 4.36
N GLY A 324 18.31 -15.95 5.27
CA GLY A 324 17.04 -15.24 5.18
C GLY A 324 16.06 -15.75 4.12
N LYS A 325 16.42 -16.77 3.32
CA LYS A 325 15.55 -17.29 2.27
C LYS A 325 14.47 -18.22 2.82
N ALA A 326 13.29 -18.17 2.21
CA ALA A 326 12.14 -18.97 2.62
C ALA A 326 12.40 -20.48 2.50
N MET A 327 11.96 -21.23 3.50
CA MET A 327 11.92 -22.69 3.47
C MET A 327 10.77 -23.18 2.56
N CYS A 328 10.98 -24.28 1.85
CA CYS A 328 10.04 -24.84 0.89
C CYS A 328 9.41 -26.13 1.41
N TYR A 329 8.08 -26.18 1.47
CA TYR A 329 7.35 -27.41 1.74
C TYR A 329 7.46 -28.37 0.56
N GLN A 330 7.81 -29.62 0.84
CA GLN A 330 7.91 -30.69 -0.14
C GLN A 330 7.10 -31.90 0.31
N SER A 331 6.06 -32.22 -0.46
CA SER A 331 5.31 -33.48 -0.36
C SER A 331 5.78 -34.50 -1.41
N TYR A 332 5.44 -35.77 -1.19
CA TYR A 332 5.82 -36.89 -2.05
C TYR A 332 4.58 -37.70 -2.50
N PRO A 333 3.76 -37.18 -3.45
CA PRO A 333 2.53 -37.87 -3.86
C PRO A 333 2.75 -39.27 -4.42
N ALA A 334 3.90 -39.50 -5.07
CA ALA A 334 4.27 -40.80 -5.64
C ALA A 334 4.86 -41.78 -4.60
N ARG A 335 5.09 -41.34 -3.36
CA ARG A 335 5.63 -42.16 -2.25
C ARG A 335 4.91 -41.80 -0.95
N PRO A 336 3.69 -42.34 -0.73
CA PRO A 336 2.84 -41.97 0.39
C PRO A 336 3.48 -42.22 1.77
N GLU A 337 4.36 -43.23 1.87
CA GLU A 337 5.10 -43.57 3.09
C GLU A 337 6.18 -42.56 3.45
N THR A 338 6.54 -41.65 2.55
CA THR A 338 7.54 -40.61 2.82
C THR A 338 6.88 -39.36 3.37
N ALA A 339 7.14 -39.08 4.66
CA ALA A 339 6.64 -37.88 5.32
C ALA A 339 7.06 -36.60 4.58
N ALA A 340 6.16 -35.61 4.56
CA ALA A 340 6.44 -34.29 4.00
C ALA A 340 7.57 -33.60 4.78
N ARG A 341 8.31 -32.71 4.11
CA ARG A 341 9.49 -32.06 4.69
C ARG A 341 9.56 -30.58 4.34
N TYR A 342 10.14 -29.79 5.25
CA TYR A 342 10.64 -28.45 4.95
C TYR A 342 12.06 -28.55 4.42
N THR A 343 12.29 -28.00 3.24
CA THR A 343 13.55 -28.10 2.49
C THR A 343 14.05 -26.72 2.07
N HIS A 344 15.37 -26.52 2.05
CA HIS A 344 15.94 -25.24 1.67
C HIS A 344 16.26 -25.16 0.17
N LYS A 345 15.25 -25.36 -0.71
CA LYS A 345 15.43 -25.34 -2.18
C LYS A 345 15.62 -23.95 -2.78
N SER A 346 15.28 -22.92 -2.02
CA SER A 346 15.38 -21.50 -2.40
C SER A 346 16.83 -21.03 -2.50
N SER A 347 17.78 -21.71 -1.85
CA SER A 347 19.22 -21.50 -2.03
C SER A 347 19.90 -22.75 -2.59
N GLN A 348 20.84 -22.52 -3.50
CA GLN A 348 21.80 -23.48 -4.05
C GLN A 348 23.13 -23.48 -3.28
N ILE A 349 23.39 -22.44 -2.47
CA ILE A 349 24.63 -22.27 -1.69
C ILE A 349 24.42 -22.74 -0.25
N CYS A 350 23.35 -22.30 0.39
CA CYS A 350 23.05 -22.60 1.77
C CYS A 350 22.49 -24.02 1.92
N LYS A 351 23.30 -24.91 2.48
CA LYS A 351 23.03 -26.36 2.61
C LYS A 351 22.33 -26.75 3.93
N VAL A 352 21.46 -25.88 4.45
CA VAL A 352 20.68 -26.18 5.65
C VAL A 352 19.83 -27.44 5.42
N LYS A 353 19.90 -28.38 6.37
CA LYS A 353 19.29 -29.71 6.24
C LYS A 353 17.77 -29.63 6.39
N SER A 354 17.07 -30.47 5.64
CA SER A 354 15.60 -30.54 5.71
C SER A 354 15.10 -31.16 7.01
N ALA A 355 13.96 -30.70 7.52
CA ALA A 355 13.23 -31.31 8.64
C ALA A 355 11.88 -31.89 8.21
N VAL A 356 11.37 -32.85 8.99
CA VAL A 356 10.03 -33.41 8.77
C VAL A 356 9.02 -32.32 9.08
N ALA A 357 7.96 -32.25 8.27
CA ALA A 357 6.98 -31.18 8.40
C ALA A 357 6.21 -31.25 9.72
N SER A 358 5.83 -32.45 10.19
CA SER A 358 5.17 -32.64 11.49
C SER A 358 6.01 -32.09 12.63
N ASP A 359 7.28 -32.50 12.74
CA ASP A 359 8.16 -32.08 13.83
C ASP A 359 8.29 -30.55 13.91
N VAL A 360 8.37 -29.89 12.74
CA VAL A 360 8.43 -28.41 12.68
C VAL A 360 7.11 -27.80 13.10
N MET A 361 5.97 -28.37 12.69
CA MET A 361 4.64 -27.88 13.08
C MET A 361 4.40 -28.05 14.59
N ASP A 362 4.81 -29.18 15.16
CA ASP A 362 4.71 -29.46 16.60
C ASP A 362 5.59 -28.50 17.40
N ALA A 363 6.80 -28.21 16.91
CA ALA A 363 7.69 -27.23 17.54
C ALA A 363 7.14 -25.80 17.47
N VAL A 364 6.43 -25.43 16.38
CA VAL A 364 5.72 -24.15 16.30
C VAL A 364 4.55 -24.11 17.28
N ALA A 365 3.75 -25.18 17.37
CA ALA A 365 2.66 -25.28 18.33
C ALA A 365 3.16 -25.11 19.77
N TYR A 366 4.24 -25.82 20.13
CA TYR A 366 4.89 -25.70 21.43
C TYR A 366 5.40 -24.28 21.71
N SER A 367 5.95 -23.60 20.70
CA SER A 367 6.36 -22.20 20.87
C SER A 367 5.17 -21.28 21.15
N LEU A 368 4.02 -21.49 20.48
CA LEU A 368 2.81 -20.70 20.71
C LEU A 368 2.25 -20.95 22.12
N GLU A 369 2.21 -22.20 22.57
CA GLU A 369 1.81 -22.55 23.95
C GLU A 369 2.69 -21.86 25.00
N LYS A 370 4.01 -21.83 24.76
CA LYS A 370 4.93 -21.12 25.65
C LYS A 370 4.67 -19.61 25.68
N TYR A 371 4.40 -18.98 24.53
CA TYR A 371 4.04 -17.56 24.49
C TYR A 371 2.74 -17.29 25.26
N ILE A 372 1.72 -18.13 25.10
CA ILE A 372 0.46 -18.02 25.85
C ILE A 372 0.76 -18.04 27.36
N SER A 373 1.51 -19.04 27.83
CA SER A 373 1.87 -19.16 29.24
C SER A 373 2.69 -17.96 29.74
N ASP A 374 3.65 -17.47 28.96
CA ASP A 374 4.46 -16.29 29.31
C ASP A 374 3.58 -15.01 29.39
N PHE A 375 2.55 -14.89 28.55
CA PHE A 375 1.60 -13.77 28.61
C PHE A 375 0.62 -13.90 29.77
N GLU A 376 0.10 -15.10 30.06
CA GLU A 376 -0.74 -15.36 31.24
C GLU A 376 0.00 -15.00 32.54
N VAL A 377 1.26 -15.44 32.68
CA VAL A 377 2.11 -15.09 33.83
C VAL A 377 2.34 -13.58 33.92
N LYS A 378 2.47 -12.88 32.79
CA LYS A 378 2.59 -11.42 32.79
C LYS A 378 1.30 -10.75 33.25
N ILE A 379 0.13 -11.21 32.79
CA ILE A 379 -1.17 -10.71 33.24
C ILE A 379 -1.35 -10.93 34.74
N ASP A 380 -1.05 -12.13 35.23
CA ASP A 380 -1.19 -12.49 36.65
C ASP A 380 -0.24 -11.69 37.57
N ASN A 381 0.92 -11.30 37.06
CA ASN A 381 1.90 -10.48 37.79
C ASN A 381 1.72 -8.97 37.56
N LEU A 382 0.76 -8.54 36.73
CA LEU A 382 0.39 -7.12 36.70
C LEU A 382 -0.18 -6.78 38.07
N PRO A 383 0.26 -5.67 38.70
CA PRO A 383 -0.30 -5.28 39.98
C PRO A 383 -1.82 -5.18 39.82
N GLU A 384 -2.57 -5.81 40.73
CA GLU A 384 -3.97 -5.47 41.00
C GLU A 384 -4.00 -4.04 41.56
N VAL A 385 -3.63 -3.07 40.74
CA VAL A 385 -3.91 -1.68 41.04
C VAL A 385 -5.41 -1.61 40.96
N SER A 386 -6.05 -1.49 42.12
CA SER A 386 -7.49 -1.38 42.26
C SER A 386 -8.01 -0.35 41.27
N GLU A 387 -8.50 -0.84 40.14
CA GLU A 387 -9.07 -0.01 39.08
C GLU A 387 -10.18 0.85 39.66
N ASP A 388 -10.91 0.30 40.64
CA ASP A 388 -11.89 1.01 41.45
C ASP A 388 -11.31 2.18 42.26
N THR A 389 -10.08 2.08 42.78
CA THR A 389 -9.43 3.18 43.51
C THR A 389 -8.96 4.28 42.56
N ILE A 390 -8.38 3.94 41.40
CA ILE A 390 -8.00 4.92 40.38
C ILE A 390 -9.24 5.58 39.79
N ARG A 391 -10.27 4.81 39.42
CA ARG A 391 -11.55 5.33 38.92
C ARG A 391 -12.22 6.26 39.93
N LYS A 392 -12.17 5.91 41.22
CA LYS A 392 -12.71 6.76 42.29
C LYS A 392 -11.90 8.06 42.48
N GLN A 393 -10.57 7.99 42.43
CA GLN A 393 -9.71 9.18 42.45
C GLN A 393 -9.94 10.08 41.23
N MET A 394 -10.14 9.48 40.05
CA MET A 394 -10.44 10.19 38.82
C MET A 394 -11.81 10.88 38.86
N ASP A 395 -12.84 10.21 39.39
CA ASP A 395 -14.17 10.80 39.62
C ASP A 395 -14.12 11.93 40.67
N ASP A 396 -13.35 11.77 41.73
CA ASP A 396 -13.15 12.82 42.74
C ASP A 396 -12.46 14.07 42.15
N LEU A 397 -11.42 13.89 41.32
CA LEU A 397 -10.73 14.98 40.61
C LEU A 397 -11.63 15.65 39.56
N GLN A 398 -12.45 14.88 38.82
CA GLN A 398 -13.44 15.44 37.90
C GLN A 398 -14.48 16.30 38.64
N LYS A 399 -14.96 15.84 39.80
CA LYS A 399 -15.86 16.63 40.66
C LYS A 399 -15.19 17.89 41.22
N GLU A 400 -13.88 17.86 41.48
CA GLU A 400 -13.13 19.04 41.89
C GLU A 400 -12.95 20.03 40.73
N LEU A 401 -12.64 19.55 39.53
CA LEU A 401 -12.54 20.35 38.31
C LEU A 401 -13.84 21.11 38.04
N ILE A 402 -14.98 20.42 38.02
CA ILE A 402 -16.31 21.03 37.82
C ILE A 402 -16.60 22.10 38.89
N ARG A 403 -16.17 21.87 40.14
CA ARG A 403 -16.32 22.86 41.23
C ARG A 403 -15.47 24.10 41.00
N GLN A 404 -14.25 23.96 40.50
CA GLN A 404 -13.37 25.10 40.18
C GLN A 404 -13.84 25.85 38.94
N GLU A 405 -14.30 25.16 37.90
CA GLU A 405 -14.88 25.80 36.71
C GLU A 405 -16.13 26.62 37.06
N LYS A 406 -17.01 26.10 37.92
CA LYS A 406 -18.16 26.86 38.44
C LYS A 406 -17.76 28.08 39.27
N LYS A 407 -16.65 28.02 40.03
CA LYS A 407 -16.12 29.19 40.75
C LYS A 407 -15.58 30.23 39.78
N LEU A 408 -14.93 29.80 38.71
CA LEU A 408 -14.45 30.68 37.65
C LEU A 408 -15.63 31.38 36.97
N THR A 409 -16.70 30.65 36.62
CA THR A 409 -17.93 31.26 36.06
C THR A 409 -18.52 32.31 36.99
N ARG A 410 -18.67 32.01 38.29
CA ARG A 410 -19.17 32.99 39.28
C ARG A 410 -18.24 34.20 39.45
N LEU A 411 -16.93 34.02 39.25
CA LEU A 411 -15.96 35.11 39.27
C LEU A 411 -16.14 36.03 38.06
N PHE A 412 -16.46 35.47 36.89
CA PHE A 412 -16.84 36.25 35.71
C PHE A 412 -18.15 37.03 35.94
N ASP A 413 -19.19 36.37 36.45
CA ASP A 413 -20.48 37.01 36.75
C ASP A 413 -20.30 38.20 37.73
N ALA A 414 -19.51 38.02 38.80
CA ALA A 414 -19.25 39.07 39.78
C ALA A 414 -18.44 40.25 39.21
N TRP A 415 -17.59 40.02 38.20
CA TRP A 415 -16.87 41.08 37.51
C TRP A 415 -17.77 41.83 36.53
N GLU A 416 -18.61 41.11 35.78
CA GLU A 416 -19.60 41.72 34.87
C GLU A 416 -20.61 42.60 35.62
N ASP A 417 -21.01 42.20 36.83
CA ASP A 417 -21.90 42.97 37.72
C ASP A 417 -21.18 44.13 38.45
N GLY A 418 -19.86 44.31 38.23
CA GLY A 418 -19.06 45.39 38.83
C GLY A 418 -18.78 45.24 40.33
N LEU A 419 -18.92 44.04 40.89
CA LEU A 419 -18.71 43.75 42.32
C LEU A 419 -17.23 43.60 42.69
N ILE A 420 -16.33 43.48 41.70
CA ILE A 420 -14.88 43.34 41.87
C ILE A 420 -14.12 44.22 40.88
N ALA A 421 -12.99 44.77 41.32
CA ALA A 421 -12.12 45.60 40.49
C ALA A 421 -11.27 44.75 39.52
N ASP A 422 -10.87 45.33 38.39
CA ASP A 422 -10.15 44.63 37.31
C ASP A 422 -8.86 43.92 37.78
N ASN A 423 -8.08 44.55 38.66
CA ASN A 423 -6.86 43.95 39.19
C ASN A 423 -7.16 42.76 40.12
N GLU A 424 -8.23 42.86 40.92
CA GLU A 424 -8.65 41.78 41.82
C GLU A 424 -9.24 40.59 41.05
N PHE A 425 -9.92 40.85 39.94
CA PHE A 425 -10.38 39.82 39.00
C PHE A 425 -9.20 39.10 38.34
N ALA A 426 -8.19 39.83 37.88
CA ALA A 426 -7.00 39.27 37.24
C ALA A 426 -6.23 38.31 38.18
N ASP A 427 -6.00 38.72 39.42
CA ASP A 427 -5.30 37.92 40.43
C ASP A 427 -6.08 36.64 40.78
N ARG A 428 -7.39 36.77 41.03
CA ARG A 428 -8.25 35.62 41.36
C ARG A 428 -8.42 34.66 40.17
N LYS A 429 -8.44 35.17 38.94
CA LYS A 429 -8.49 34.36 37.72
C LYS A 429 -7.22 33.53 37.54
N ALA A 430 -6.05 34.14 37.78
CA ALA A 430 -4.76 33.43 37.72
C ALA A 430 -4.73 32.25 38.69
N ILE A 431 -5.12 32.48 39.96
CA ILE A 431 -5.16 31.43 40.99
C ILE A 431 -6.09 30.26 40.61
N ASN A 432 -7.28 30.56 40.07
CA ASN A 432 -8.23 29.52 39.67
C ASN A 432 -7.73 28.74 38.43
N ASN A 433 -7.11 29.42 37.47
CA ASN A 433 -6.52 28.77 36.29
C ASN A 433 -5.34 27.86 36.67
N ASP A 434 -4.46 28.29 37.57
CA ASP A 434 -3.35 27.48 38.06
C ASP A 434 -3.87 26.22 38.77
N ARG A 435 -4.97 26.35 39.53
CA ARG A 435 -5.60 25.21 40.19
C ARG A 435 -6.23 24.24 39.18
N ILE A 436 -6.88 24.74 38.14
CA ILE A 436 -7.43 23.92 37.05
C ILE A 436 -6.31 23.18 36.31
N ALA A 437 -5.21 23.86 36.01
CA ALA A 437 -4.06 23.25 35.35
C ALA A 437 -3.44 22.13 36.21
N SER A 438 -3.30 22.36 37.53
CA SER A 438 -2.81 21.34 38.46
C SER A 438 -3.73 20.12 38.55
N ILE A 439 -5.06 20.30 38.52
CA ILE A 439 -6.01 19.19 38.56
C ILE A 439 -5.95 18.37 37.27
N LYS A 440 -5.86 19.03 36.10
CA LYS A 440 -5.72 18.34 34.81
C LYS A 440 -4.45 17.50 34.74
N ASN A 441 -3.30 18.05 35.15
CA ASN A 441 -2.05 17.29 35.20
C ASN A 441 -2.11 16.07 36.13
N GLN A 442 -2.88 16.13 37.22
CA GLN A 442 -3.09 14.99 38.11
C GLN A 442 -3.98 13.91 37.46
N MET A 443 -4.97 14.31 36.67
CA MET A 443 -5.81 13.39 35.90
C MET A 443 -5.00 12.68 34.81
N ASP A 444 -4.19 13.42 34.06
CA ASP A 444 -3.34 12.85 33.00
C ASP A 444 -2.34 11.81 33.57
N HIS A 445 -1.71 12.12 34.71
CA HIS A 445 -0.79 11.19 35.38
C HIS A 445 -1.52 9.93 35.92
N LEU A 446 -2.78 10.05 36.34
CA LEU A 446 -3.58 8.90 36.78
C LEU A 446 -4.00 8.02 35.59
N GLU A 447 -4.30 8.61 34.44
CA GLU A 447 -4.65 7.90 33.21
C GLU A 447 -3.44 7.10 32.66
N GLU A 448 -2.24 7.70 32.69
CA GLU A 448 -0.98 7.00 32.34
C GLU A 448 -0.61 5.86 33.30
N SER A 449 -1.21 5.82 34.49
CA SER A 449 -0.94 4.79 35.51
C SER A 449 -1.83 3.54 35.41
N ILE A 450 -2.80 3.52 34.48
CA ILE A 450 -3.65 2.35 34.22
C ILE A 450 -2.85 1.32 33.39
N PRO A 451 -2.56 0.11 33.90
CA PRO A 451 -1.83 -0.89 33.14
C PRO A 451 -2.64 -1.39 31.93
N VAL A 452 -1.95 -1.62 30.81
CA VAL A 452 -2.48 -2.05 29.50
C VAL A 452 -2.96 -3.52 29.54
N LYS A 453 -3.98 -3.84 30.34
CA LYS A 453 -4.47 -5.21 30.53
C LYS A 453 -5.24 -5.73 29.31
N GLU A 454 -6.02 -4.87 28.65
CA GLU A 454 -6.86 -5.24 27.49
C GLU A 454 -6.03 -5.74 26.28
N ASP A 455 -4.85 -5.16 26.03
CA ASP A 455 -3.96 -5.57 24.92
C ASP A 455 -3.39 -6.98 25.12
N TYR A 456 -3.03 -7.35 26.36
CA TYR A 456 -2.54 -8.69 26.65
C TYR A 456 -3.64 -9.76 26.50
N GLU A 457 -4.88 -9.45 26.90
CA GLU A 457 -6.01 -10.37 26.73
C GLU A 457 -6.34 -10.61 25.25
N GLU A 458 -6.37 -9.54 24.44
CA GLU A 458 -6.57 -9.63 22.99
C GLU A 458 -5.46 -10.44 22.30
N LYS A 459 -4.20 -10.22 22.72
CA LYS A 459 -3.06 -11.02 22.25
C LYS A 459 -3.24 -12.49 22.60
N ILE A 460 -3.52 -12.85 23.85
CA ILE A 460 -3.73 -14.24 24.27
C ILE A 460 -4.83 -14.92 23.44
N MET A 461 -5.96 -14.24 23.21
CA MET A 461 -7.03 -14.76 22.35
C MET A 461 -6.53 -15.07 20.93
N SER A 462 -5.77 -14.15 20.33
CA SER A 462 -5.21 -14.34 18.98
C SER A 462 -4.22 -15.51 18.90
N PHE A 463 -3.43 -15.74 19.95
CA PHE A 463 -2.52 -16.89 20.05
C PHE A 463 -3.29 -18.21 20.19
N HIS A 464 -4.36 -18.24 21.00
CA HIS A 464 -5.23 -19.41 21.11
C HIS A 464 -5.90 -19.76 19.79
N ASP A 465 -6.42 -18.77 19.06
CA ASP A 465 -7.02 -18.96 17.73
C ASP A 465 -5.99 -19.52 16.74
N ALA A 466 -4.76 -18.99 16.75
CA ALA A 466 -3.69 -19.48 15.90
C ALA A 466 -3.29 -20.92 16.23
N LEU A 467 -3.12 -21.25 17.52
CA LEU A 467 -2.82 -22.59 17.99
C LEU A 467 -3.95 -23.58 17.65
N GLY A 468 -5.20 -23.20 17.91
CA GLY A 468 -6.39 -23.99 17.57
C GLY A 468 -6.44 -24.29 16.07
N SER A 469 -6.20 -23.29 15.22
CA SER A 469 -6.14 -23.49 13.77
C SER A 469 -5.01 -24.44 13.34
N LEU A 470 -3.88 -24.40 14.04
CA LEU A 470 -2.70 -25.19 13.72
C LEU A 470 -2.95 -26.69 13.96
N LEU A 471 -3.57 -27.00 15.10
CA LEU A 471 -3.85 -28.35 15.60
C LEU A 471 -5.04 -29.03 14.89
N ASP A 472 -5.97 -28.26 14.32
CA ASP A 472 -7.11 -28.80 13.58
C ASP A 472 -6.66 -29.47 12.28
N ALA A 473 -6.86 -30.79 12.16
CA ALA A 473 -6.44 -31.56 10.99
C ALA A 473 -7.32 -31.32 9.74
N ASP A 474 -8.55 -30.83 9.92
CA ASP A 474 -9.53 -30.63 8.85
C ASP A 474 -9.43 -29.23 8.22
N LEU A 475 -8.68 -28.32 8.85
CA LEU A 475 -8.44 -26.98 8.33
C LEU A 475 -7.41 -26.95 7.19
N ASP A 476 -7.73 -26.14 6.18
CA ASP A 476 -6.89 -25.94 5.03
C ASP A 476 -5.65 -25.07 5.34
N ALA A 477 -4.55 -25.33 4.63
CA ALA A 477 -3.27 -24.68 4.88
C ALA A 477 -3.28 -23.15 4.62
N ASP A 478 -4.18 -22.63 3.80
CA ASP A 478 -4.40 -21.19 3.62
C ASP A 478 -5.02 -20.54 4.85
N ILE A 479 -6.00 -21.18 5.47
CA ILE A 479 -6.63 -20.72 6.71
C ILE A 479 -5.59 -20.73 7.84
N LYS A 480 -4.87 -21.84 8.03
CA LYS A 480 -3.78 -21.94 9.02
C LYS A 480 -2.73 -20.85 8.82
N ASN A 481 -2.35 -20.59 7.58
CA ASN A 481 -1.37 -19.54 7.26
C ASN A 481 -1.89 -18.13 7.60
N ALA A 482 -3.17 -17.87 7.43
CA ALA A 482 -3.77 -16.57 7.74
C ALA A 482 -3.72 -16.27 9.24
N TYR A 483 -4.12 -17.23 10.09
CA TYR A 483 -4.03 -17.09 11.54
C TYR A 483 -2.58 -16.89 12.01
N LEU A 484 -1.65 -17.74 11.54
CA LEU A 484 -0.23 -17.60 11.89
C LEU A 484 0.37 -16.27 11.45
N LYS A 485 -0.01 -15.75 10.28
CA LYS A 485 0.45 -14.42 9.82
C LYS A 485 -0.21 -13.26 10.56
N GLY A 486 -1.29 -13.49 11.28
CA GLY A 486 -1.88 -12.50 12.17
C GLY A 486 -0.90 -12.13 13.29
N ILE A 487 -0.27 -13.16 13.89
CA ILE A 487 0.55 -13.05 15.10
C ILE A 487 2.06 -13.07 14.85
N LEU A 488 2.54 -13.79 13.83
CA LEU A 488 3.97 -14.01 13.56
C LEU A 488 4.47 -13.12 12.43
N ASP A 489 5.66 -12.54 12.61
CA ASP A 489 6.42 -11.89 11.55
C ASP A 489 7.18 -12.95 10.72
N ARG A 490 8.04 -13.72 11.39
CA ARG A 490 8.83 -14.79 10.77
C ARG A 490 9.26 -15.85 11.78
N ILE A 491 9.66 -17.00 11.25
CA ILE A 491 10.23 -18.12 12.00
C ILE A 491 11.56 -18.47 11.35
N GLU A 492 12.65 -18.32 12.10
CA GLU A 492 14.00 -18.62 11.62
C GLU A 492 14.36 -20.07 11.94
N PHE A 493 14.56 -20.85 10.88
CA PHE A 493 14.94 -22.26 10.94
C PHE A 493 16.45 -22.42 10.76
N SER A 494 17.08 -23.11 11.71
CA SER A 494 18.46 -23.55 11.58
C SER A 494 18.60 -25.03 11.95
N ARG A 495 19.50 -25.73 11.26
CA ARG A 495 19.77 -27.15 11.50
C ARG A 495 21.20 -27.51 11.15
N GLU A 496 21.98 -27.86 12.16
CA GLU A 496 23.40 -28.20 12.03
C GLU A 496 23.62 -29.73 11.98
N CYS A 497 22.89 -30.47 12.81
CA CYS A 497 22.97 -31.92 12.93
C CYS A 497 21.69 -32.62 12.45
N ASN A 498 21.71 -33.97 12.44
CA ASN A 498 20.54 -34.76 12.05
C ASN A 498 19.59 -35.03 13.24
N SER A 499 20.01 -34.79 14.48
CA SER A 499 19.17 -35.04 15.66
C SER A 499 18.22 -33.89 15.96
N GLU A 500 18.68 -32.65 15.83
CA GLU A 500 17.96 -31.46 16.32
C GLU A 500 17.91 -30.35 15.28
N PHE A 501 16.94 -29.46 15.42
CA PHE A 501 16.82 -28.20 14.71
C PHE A 501 16.39 -27.10 15.69
N ILE A 502 16.69 -25.85 15.36
CA ILE A 502 16.35 -24.68 16.16
C ILE A 502 15.32 -23.88 15.37
N LEU A 503 14.28 -23.42 16.06
CA LEU A 503 13.28 -22.48 15.57
C LEU A 503 13.30 -21.25 16.48
N ASP A 504 13.63 -20.10 15.90
CA ASP A 504 13.47 -18.81 16.56
C ASP A 504 12.21 -18.14 16.00
N VAL A 505 11.20 -17.94 16.85
CA VAL A 505 9.90 -17.38 16.46
C VAL A 505 9.88 -15.89 16.79
N PHE A 506 9.54 -15.07 15.80
CA PHE A 506 9.45 -13.63 15.94
C PHE A 506 8.00 -13.17 15.78
N LEU A 507 7.49 -12.48 16.80
CA LEU A 507 6.16 -11.88 16.81
C LEU A 507 6.15 -10.59 15.98
N LYS A 508 4.97 -10.19 15.51
CA LYS A 508 4.79 -8.85 14.98
C LYS A 508 4.81 -7.83 16.11
N GLU A 509 5.54 -6.73 15.91
CA GLU A 509 5.43 -5.53 16.72
C GLU A 509 4.25 -4.70 16.18
N ASP A 510 3.44 -4.13 17.08
CA ASP A 510 2.26 -3.31 16.75
C ASP A 510 2.62 -1.93 16.15
#